data_AF-A0A369IFP6-F1
#
_entry.id   AF-A0A369IFP6-F1
#
_cell.length_a   1.000
_cell.length_b   1.000
_cell.length_c   1.000
_cell.angle_alpha   90.00
_cell.angle_beta   90.00
_cell.angle_gamma   90.00
#
_symmetry.space_group_name_H-M   'P 1'
#
loop_
_entity.id
_entity.type
_entity.pdbx_description
1 polymer ?
#
loop_
_entity_poly.entity_id
_entity_poly.type
_entity_poly.pdbx_seq_one_letter_code
_entity_poly.pdbx_strand_id
1 'polypeptide(L)'
;MRCFFVFILLAATACLTWAQTAVKRIKTPESTVQEVKQLDDFFDRFNAARLPNGQKAPDSLKTARIRVAYLEQLVNSEDTKWQKGPDREKLIRFLQLVCDERNSLFLNKFDEQIYCITSCNVDYFGTQSLADLLFRRKVFNDRHQWVLQGASDPFLEQLEQKIEGRGIVPNAHETNFLSLSNELHAGIPLRSYTDSTFRFDALSAFIFAVDSRLIKFNECERVTVFLTGIKGWVMKLEDFTREKGNTGWLISDLMEVKEEPSSKLMFQNR
;
A
#
# COMPACT_ATOMS: atom_id res chain seq x y z
N MET A 1 6.58 -47.76 -48.86
CA MET A 1 6.38 -47.76 -47.39
C MET A 1 7.01 -46.49 -46.84
N ARG A 2 6.27 -45.77 -46.00
CA ARG A 2 6.52 -44.39 -45.55
C ARG A 2 7.53 -44.36 -44.40
N CYS A 3 8.55 -43.52 -44.49
CA CYS A 3 9.29 -43.00 -43.32
C CYS A 3 9.63 -41.53 -43.57
N PHE A 4 8.71 -40.65 -43.17
CA PHE A 4 8.93 -39.21 -43.02
C PHE A 4 9.79 -38.99 -41.77
N PHE A 5 10.99 -38.45 -41.92
CA PHE A 5 11.76 -37.89 -40.81
C PHE A 5 11.36 -36.41 -40.66
N VAL A 6 10.49 -36.12 -39.69
CA VAL A 6 10.20 -34.76 -39.24
C VAL A 6 11.12 -34.48 -38.05
N PHE A 7 12.14 -33.65 -38.25
CA PHE A 7 12.93 -33.07 -37.17
C PHE A 7 12.08 -31.98 -36.50
N ILE A 8 11.49 -32.29 -35.35
CA ILE A 8 10.84 -31.31 -34.47
C ILE A 8 11.95 -30.64 -33.65
N LEU A 9 12.20 -29.36 -33.96
CA LEU A 9 13.05 -28.47 -33.18
C LEU A 9 12.33 -28.16 -31.86
N LEU A 10 12.72 -28.82 -30.77
CA LEU A 10 12.29 -28.48 -29.41
C LEU A 10 13.02 -27.21 -28.98
N ALA A 11 12.43 -26.05 -29.31
CA ALA A 11 12.78 -24.79 -28.68
C ALA A 11 12.27 -24.83 -27.23
N ALA A 12 13.14 -25.24 -26.30
CA ALA A 12 12.93 -25.07 -24.88
C ALA A 12 12.96 -23.57 -24.57
N THR A 13 11.79 -22.93 -24.65
CA THR A 13 11.57 -21.62 -24.05
C THR A 13 11.73 -21.80 -22.54
N ALA A 14 12.91 -21.47 -22.03
CA ALA A 14 13.13 -21.21 -20.63
C ALA A 14 12.30 -19.97 -20.27
N CYS A 15 11.03 -20.18 -19.91
CA CYS A 15 10.29 -19.24 -19.10
C CYS A 15 11.07 -19.13 -17.78
N LEU A 16 11.92 -18.11 -17.69
CA LEU A 16 12.46 -17.64 -16.43
C LEU A 16 11.26 -17.16 -15.62
N THR A 17 10.69 -18.08 -14.84
CA THR A 17 9.77 -17.75 -13.77
C THR A 17 10.56 -16.87 -12.81
N TRP A 18 10.23 -15.58 -12.76
CA TRP A 18 10.63 -14.72 -11.67
C TRP A 18 9.95 -15.29 -10.42
N ALA A 19 10.68 -16.13 -9.70
CA ALA A 19 10.26 -16.61 -8.41
C ALA A 19 10.09 -15.38 -7.50
N GLN A 20 8.93 -15.23 -6.89
CA GLN A 20 8.74 -14.27 -5.81
C GLN A 20 9.77 -14.60 -4.73
N THR A 21 10.65 -13.66 -4.41
CA THR A 21 11.57 -13.77 -3.29
C THR A 21 10.73 -13.74 -2.01
N ALA A 22 10.25 -14.90 -1.58
CA ALA A 22 9.57 -15.04 -0.31
C ALA A 22 10.60 -14.85 0.80
N VAL A 23 10.41 -13.81 1.63
CA VAL A 23 11.22 -13.58 2.84
C VAL A 23 11.18 -14.85 3.69
N LYS A 24 12.35 -15.42 3.98
CA LYS A 24 12.49 -16.70 4.66
C LYS A 24 12.18 -16.53 6.16
N ARG A 25 10.97 -16.90 6.60
CA ARG A 25 10.57 -16.87 8.02
C ARG A 25 11.16 -18.03 8.83
N ILE A 26 11.78 -17.72 9.98
CA ILE A 26 12.20 -18.69 10.99
C ILE A 26 10.95 -19.15 11.77
N LYS A 27 10.79 -20.46 12.01
CA LYS A 27 9.56 -21.05 12.55
C LYS A 27 9.77 -21.70 13.92
N THR A 28 8.92 -21.35 14.90
CA THR A 28 8.83 -21.98 16.22
C THR A 28 7.40 -22.52 16.45
N PRO A 29 7.15 -23.61 17.20
CA PRO A 29 5.81 -24.19 17.34
C PRO A 29 4.74 -23.23 17.88
N GLU A 30 5.08 -22.39 18.86
CA GLU A 30 4.17 -21.37 19.42
C GLU A 30 3.83 -20.26 18.40
N SER A 31 4.80 -19.85 17.58
CA SER A 31 4.59 -18.83 16.53
C SER A 31 3.52 -19.24 15.51
N THR A 32 3.33 -20.55 15.28
CA THR A 32 2.37 -21.05 14.28
C THR A 32 0.91 -20.77 14.67
N VAL A 33 0.61 -20.66 15.97
CA VAL A 33 -0.77 -20.47 16.46
C VAL A 33 -1.19 -19.00 16.46
N GLN A 34 -0.25 -18.04 16.47
CA GLN A 34 -0.55 -16.61 16.50
C GLN A 34 -0.12 -15.88 15.22
N GLU A 35 0.47 -16.59 14.26
CA GLU A 35 0.86 -16.05 12.97
C GLU A 35 -0.36 -15.82 12.07
N VAL A 36 -0.49 -14.61 11.52
CA VAL A 36 -1.45 -14.25 10.46
C VAL A 36 -0.74 -14.24 9.12
N LYS A 37 -0.82 -15.34 8.38
CA LYS A 37 0.11 -15.63 7.26
C LYS A 37 -0.12 -14.76 6.04
N GLN A 38 -1.37 -14.41 5.77
CA GLN A 38 -1.80 -13.72 4.57
C GLN A 38 -2.94 -12.78 4.92
N LEU A 39 -3.17 -11.77 4.08
CA LEU A 39 -4.29 -10.84 4.27
C LEU A 39 -5.65 -11.56 4.30
N ASP A 40 -5.83 -12.64 3.54
CA ASP A 40 -7.06 -13.44 3.57
C ASP A 40 -7.31 -14.14 4.90
N ASP A 41 -6.23 -14.55 5.59
CA ASP A 41 -6.27 -15.12 6.94
C ASP A 41 -6.65 -14.03 7.96
N PHE A 42 -6.10 -12.81 7.80
CA PHE A 42 -6.55 -11.65 8.59
C PHE A 42 -8.06 -11.44 8.47
N PHE A 43 -8.60 -11.42 7.25
CA PHE A 43 -10.04 -11.28 7.04
C PHE A 43 -10.86 -12.41 7.65
N ASP A 44 -10.42 -13.67 7.50
CA ASP A 44 -11.13 -14.82 8.08
C ASP A 44 -11.20 -14.72 9.60
N ARG A 45 -10.09 -14.33 10.25
CA ARG A 45 -10.03 -14.17 11.70
C ARG A 45 -10.81 -12.95 12.17
N PHE A 46 -10.68 -11.81 11.49
CA PHE A 46 -11.46 -10.62 11.80
C PHE A 46 -12.96 -10.92 11.74
N ASN A 47 -13.37 -11.74 10.78
CA ASN A 47 -14.75 -12.13 10.61
C ASN A 47 -15.23 -13.29 11.48
N ALA A 48 -14.37 -13.82 12.37
CA ALA A 48 -14.66 -15.02 13.14
C ALA A 48 -15.15 -16.19 12.25
N ALA A 49 -14.58 -16.32 11.04
CA ALA A 49 -14.87 -17.39 10.09
C ALA A 49 -13.95 -18.60 10.30
N ARG A 50 -12.69 -18.36 10.66
CA ARG A 50 -11.69 -19.40 10.96
C ARG A 50 -10.91 -19.08 12.22
N LEU A 51 -10.46 -20.13 12.89
CA LEU A 51 -9.49 -20.11 13.97
C LEU A 51 -8.06 -20.04 13.43
N PRO A 52 -7.06 -19.71 14.26
CA PRO A 52 -5.67 -19.63 13.81
C PRO A 52 -5.07 -20.89 13.21
N ASN A 53 -5.59 -22.05 13.62
CA ASN A 53 -5.21 -23.35 13.07
C ASN A 53 -5.88 -23.65 11.71
N GLY A 54 -6.64 -22.71 11.15
CA GLY A 54 -7.36 -22.84 9.88
C GLY A 54 -8.71 -23.54 9.98
N GLN A 55 -9.10 -24.04 11.15
CA GLN A 55 -10.40 -24.69 11.34
C GLN A 55 -11.53 -23.66 11.32
N LYS A 56 -12.74 -24.09 10.94
CA LYS A 56 -13.94 -23.24 11.03
C LYS A 56 -14.16 -22.80 12.48
N ALA A 57 -14.39 -21.51 12.68
CA ALA A 57 -14.68 -20.98 14.00
C ALA A 57 -16.09 -21.39 14.49
N PRO A 58 -16.25 -21.69 15.80
CA PRO A 58 -17.57 -21.93 16.38
C PRO A 58 -18.38 -20.64 16.42
N ASP A 59 -19.71 -20.72 16.34
CA ASP A 59 -20.58 -19.53 16.36
C ASP A 59 -20.47 -18.74 17.69
N SER A 60 -20.06 -19.40 18.78
CA SER A 60 -19.77 -18.73 20.05
C SER A 60 -18.67 -17.67 19.95
N LEU A 61 -17.76 -17.77 18.96
CA LEU A 61 -16.71 -16.78 18.72
C LEU A 61 -17.28 -15.44 18.23
N LYS A 62 -18.51 -15.42 17.70
CA LYS A 62 -19.19 -14.21 17.26
C LYS A 62 -19.85 -13.45 18.40
N THR A 63 -19.95 -14.05 19.60
CA THR A 63 -20.45 -13.35 20.79
C THR A 63 -19.50 -12.22 21.17
N ALA A 64 -20.03 -11.02 21.40
CA ALA A 64 -19.28 -9.78 21.61
C ALA A 64 -18.05 -9.94 22.52
N ARG A 65 -18.25 -10.47 23.74
CA ARG A 65 -17.17 -10.64 24.73
C ARG A 65 -16.02 -11.53 24.22
N ILE A 66 -16.35 -12.64 23.57
CA ILE A 66 -15.34 -13.59 23.07
C ILE A 66 -14.66 -12.99 21.82
N ARG A 67 -15.44 -12.33 20.96
CA ARG A 67 -14.94 -11.69 19.75
C ARG A 67 -13.95 -10.57 20.05
N VAL A 68 -14.18 -9.74 21.07
CA VAL A 68 -13.23 -8.69 21.49
C VAL A 68 -11.86 -9.29 21.80
N ALA A 69 -11.80 -10.30 22.68
CA ALA A 69 -10.55 -10.96 23.03
C ALA A 69 -9.89 -11.66 21.82
N TYR A 70 -10.70 -12.12 20.86
CA TYR A 70 -10.20 -12.72 19.64
C TYR A 70 -9.59 -11.69 18.68
N LEU A 71 -10.23 -10.54 18.49
CA LEU A 71 -9.72 -9.46 17.65
C LEU A 71 -8.50 -8.77 18.24
N GLU A 72 -8.35 -8.74 19.57
CA GLU A 72 -7.13 -8.25 20.21
C GLU A 72 -5.87 -9.03 19.76
N GLN A 73 -6.02 -10.30 19.35
CA GLN A 73 -4.92 -11.11 18.81
C GLN A 73 -4.44 -10.63 17.42
N LEU A 74 -5.24 -9.82 16.73
CA LEU A 74 -4.89 -9.24 15.43
C LEU A 74 -4.19 -7.87 15.57
N VAL A 75 -4.06 -7.33 16.77
CA VAL A 75 -3.37 -6.06 17.04
C VAL A 75 -1.91 -6.32 17.36
N ASN A 76 -0.98 -5.52 16.83
CA ASN A 76 0.44 -5.67 17.14
C ASN A 76 0.72 -5.57 18.65
N SER A 77 0.87 -6.70 19.35
CA SER A 77 0.90 -6.71 20.82
C SER A 77 2.19 -6.18 21.43
N GLU A 78 3.28 -6.11 20.66
CA GLU A 78 4.56 -5.55 21.15
C GLU A 78 4.58 -4.02 21.10
N ASP A 79 3.67 -3.38 20.34
CA ASP A 79 3.60 -1.93 20.33
C ASP A 79 2.95 -1.44 21.64
N THR A 80 3.78 -0.81 22.47
CA THR A 80 3.40 -0.31 23.79
C THR A 80 2.28 0.72 23.77
N LYS A 81 2.00 1.37 22.62
CA LYS A 81 0.88 2.32 22.50
C LYS A 81 -0.47 1.67 22.78
N TRP A 82 -0.60 0.37 22.51
CA TRP A 82 -1.82 -0.39 22.78
C TRP A 82 -2.01 -0.76 24.25
N GLN A 83 -1.04 -0.49 25.12
CA GLN A 83 -1.14 -0.88 26.53
C GLN A 83 -1.84 0.19 27.37
N LYS A 84 -1.68 1.47 27.05
CA LYS A 84 -2.20 2.59 27.84
C LYS A 84 -2.37 3.87 27.04
N GLY A 85 -3.14 4.81 27.58
CA GLY A 85 -3.32 6.13 27.01
C GLY A 85 -4.30 6.17 25.83
N PRO A 86 -4.24 7.23 25.00
CA PRO A 86 -5.29 7.52 24.02
C PRO A 86 -5.43 6.43 22.94
N ASP A 87 -4.35 5.75 22.56
CA ASP A 87 -4.41 4.68 21.55
C ASP A 87 -5.07 3.40 22.07
N ARG A 88 -4.90 3.06 23.36
CA ARG A 88 -5.64 1.97 23.97
C ARG A 88 -7.14 2.30 24.06
N GLU A 89 -7.49 3.52 24.46
CA GLU A 89 -8.90 3.95 24.47
C GLU A 89 -9.50 3.90 23.06
N LYS A 90 -8.74 4.33 22.05
CA LYS A 90 -9.12 4.27 20.64
C LYS A 90 -9.36 2.83 20.19
N LEU A 91 -8.47 1.90 20.52
CA LEU A 91 -8.64 0.48 20.24
C LEU A 91 -9.89 -0.08 20.92
N ILE A 92 -10.13 0.25 22.19
CA ILE A 92 -11.31 -0.20 22.93
C ILE A 92 -12.59 0.29 22.23
N ARG A 93 -12.67 1.56 21.84
CA ARG A 93 -13.82 2.10 21.09
C ARG A 93 -14.03 1.37 19.77
N PHE A 94 -12.96 1.13 19.02
CA PHE A 94 -13.03 0.38 17.77
C PHE A 94 -13.54 -1.05 17.98
N LEU A 95 -12.99 -1.77 18.95
CA LEU A 95 -13.39 -3.14 19.28
C LEU A 95 -14.85 -3.22 19.75
N GLN A 96 -15.30 -2.28 20.58
CA GLN A 96 -16.70 -2.19 21.01
C GLN A 96 -17.64 -1.95 19.83
N LEU A 97 -17.26 -1.06 18.90
CA LEU A 97 -18.04 -0.79 17.69
C LEU A 97 -18.18 -2.04 16.82
N VAL A 98 -17.08 -2.72 16.51
CA VAL A 98 -17.14 -3.85 15.57
C VAL A 98 -17.75 -5.09 16.22
N CYS A 99 -17.61 -5.27 17.53
CA CYS A 99 -18.13 -6.41 18.29
C CYS A 99 -19.49 -6.13 18.96
N ASP A 100 -20.20 -5.08 18.58
CA ASP A 100 -21.51 -4.78 19.18
C ASP A 100 -22.47 -5.98 19.08
N GLU A 101 -23.18 -6.28 20.17
CA GLU A 101 -24.05 -7.46 20.26
C GLU A 101 -25.26 -7.39 19.31
N ARG A 102 -25.74 -6.18 19.01
CA ARG A 102 -26.91 -5.97 18.16
C ARG A 102 -26.53 -5.80 16.69
N ASN A 103 -25.35 -5.22 16.44
CA ASN A 103 -24.89 -4.89 15.10
C ASN A 103 -23.38 -5.12 14.96
N SER A 104 -22.94 -6.37 15.04
CA SER A 104 -21.54 -6.71 14.82
C SER A 104 -21.13 -6.45 13.37
N LEU A 105 -20.01 -5.76 13.20
CA LEU A 105 -19.47 -5.39 11.90
C LEU A 105 -18.40 -6.38 11.45
N PHE A 106 -18.51 -6.77 10.18
CA PHE A 106 -17.62 -7.70 9.50
C PHE A 106 -17.00 -7.02 8.27
N LEU A 107 -15.79 -7.41 7.92
CA LEU A 107 -15.11 -6.92 6.74
C LEU A 107 -15.55 -7.68 5.49
N ASN A 108 -15.73 -6.96 4.39
CA ASN A 108 -15.90 -7.59 3.09
C ASN A 108 -14.53 -7.92 2.49
N LYS A 109 -14.23 -9.22 2.35
CA LYS A 109 -13.01 -9.70 1.69
C LYS A 109 -12.83 -9.21 0.27
N PHE A 110 -13.89 -8.78 -0.39
CA PHE A 110 -13.92 -8.37 -1.78
C PHE A 110 -14.16 -6.86 -1.97
N ASP A 111 -14.05 -6.08 -0.89
CA ASP A 111 -14.13 -4.61 -0.93
C ASP A 111 -13.14 -3.98 -1.93
N GLU A 112 -13.62 -3.07 -2.77
CA GLU A 112 -12.78 -2.30 -3.69
C GLU A 112 -12.09 -1.11 -3.01
N GLN A 113 -12.40 -0.84 -1.75
CA GLN A 113 -11.80 0.22 -0.94
C GLN A 113 -10.66 -0.32 -0.07
N ILE A 114 -9.94 -1.33 -0.55
CA ILE A 114 -8.66 -1.73 0.03
C ILE A 114 -7.54 -0.99 -0.67
N TYR A 115 -6.70 -0.35 0.13
CA TYR A 115 -5.53 0.37 -0.34
C TYR A 115 -4.27 -0.31 0.15
N CYS A 116 -3.19 -0.17 -0.60
CA CYS A 116 -1.89 -0.70 -0.28
C CYS A 116 -0.83 0.32 -0.67
N ILE A 117 0.08 0.65 0.24
CA ILE A 117 1.30 1.39 -0.08
C ILE A 117 2.45 0.40 -0.08
N THR A 118 3.19 0.36 -1.19
CA THR A 118 4.47 -0.34 -1.25
C THR A 118 5.60 0.68 -1.26
N SER A 119 6.47 0.63 -0.25
CA SER A 119 7.71 1.41 -0.22
C SER A 119 8.79 0.62 -0.93
N CYS A 120 9.37 1.21 -1.98
CA CYS A 120 10.26 0.54 -2.92
C CYS A 120 11.53 1.34 -3.12
N ASN A 121 12.68 0.66 -3.08
CA ASN A 121 13.96 1.27 -3.38
C ASN A 121 14.06 1.53 -4.89
N VAL A 122 14.29 2.79 -5.24
CA VAL A 122 14.43 3.26 -6.63
C VAL A 122 15.68 4.09 -6.81
N ASP A 123 16.33 4.00 -7.97
CA ASP A 123 17.50 4.83 -8.29
C ASP A 123 17.13 5.90 -9.32
N TYR A 124 17.16 7.16 -8.90
CA TYR A 124 17.03 8.33 -9.77
C TYR A 124 18.42 8.83 -10.15
N PHE A 125 18.80 8.70 -11.42
CA PHE A 125 20.12 9.18 -11.91
C PHE A 125 21.31 8.69 -11.06
N GLY A 126 21.23 7.49 -10.47
CA GLY A 126 22.26 6.92 -9.59
C GLY A 126 22.14 7.28 -8.10
N THR A 127 21.16 8.10 -7.72
CA THR A 127 20.83 8.40 -6.31
C THR A 127 19.68 7.54 -5.86
N GLN A 128 19.89 6.78 -4.77
CA GLN A 128 18.82 5.95 -4.18
C GLN A 128 17.77 6.83 -3.51
N SER A 129 16.51 6.46 -3.68
CA SER A 129 15.34 7.06 -3.07
C SER A 129 14.33 5.97 -2.71
N LEU A 130 13.48 6.22 -1.71
CA LEU A 130 12.39 5.34 -1.35
C LEU A 130 11.10 5.89 -1.98
N ALA A 131 10.57 5.18 -2.97
CA ALA A 131 9.33 5.52 -3.63
C ALA A 131 8.15 4.73 -3.06
N ASP A 132 7.11 5.45 -2.68
CA ASP A 132 5.85 4.92 -2.17
C ASP A 132 4.83 4.87 -3.29
N LEU A 133 4.38 3.67 -3.62
CA LEU A 133 3.35 3.44 -4.63
C LEU A 133 2.04 3.08 -3.96
N LEU A 134 1.02 3.91 -4.20
CA LEU A 134 -0.33 3.68 -3.72
C LEU A 134 -1.09 2.83 -4.74
N PHE A 135 -1.50 1.65 -4.32
CA PHE A 135 -2.40 0.77 -5.04
C PHE A 135 -3.78 0.78 -4.39
N ARG A 136 -4.80 0.62 -5.22
CA ARG A 136 -6.17 0.30 -4.80
C ARG A 136 -6.59 -1.01 -5.42
N ARG A 137 -7.31 -1.83 -4.65
CA ARG A 137 -7.89 -3.05 -5.19
C ARG A 137 -9.09 -2.76 -6.08
N LYS A 138 -9.19 -3.43 -7.21
CA LYS A 138 -10.33 -3.36 -8.12
C LYS A 138 -10.79 -4.77 -8.49
N VAL A 139 -12.09 -4.97 -8.67
CA VAL A 139 -12.64 -6.19 -9.26
C VAL A 139 -12.86 -5.96 -10.75
N PHE A 140 -12.31 -6.83 -11.58
CA PHE A 140 -12.53 -6.79 -13.03
C PHE A 140 -12.63 -8.21 -13.58
N ASN A 141 -13.72 -8.52 -14.27
CA ASN A 141 -14.04 -9.86 -14.77
C ASN A 141 -13.87 -10.94 -13.68
N ASP A 142 -14.50 -10.72 -12.52
CA ASP A 142 -14.45 -11.59 -11.33
C ASP A 142 -13.04 -11.89 -10.79
N ARG A 143 -12.05 -11.07 -11.14
CA ARG A 143 -10.68 -11.16 -10.64
C ARG A 143 -10.31 -9.89 -9.88
N HIS A 144 -9.65 -10.10 -8.75
CA HIS A 144 -9.06 -9.02 -7.97
C HIS A 144 -7.71 -8.63 -8.54
N GLN A 145 -7.49 -7.34 -8.73
CA GLN A 145 -6.22 -6.79 -9.16
C GLN A 145 -5.88 -5.53 -8.36
N TRP A 146 -4.58 -5.32 -8.15
CA TRP A 146 -4.05 -4.06 -7.64
C TRP A 146 -3.88 -3.10 -8.80
N VAL A 147 -4.46 -1.91 -8.68
CA VAL A 147 -4.36 -0.83 -9.66
C VAL A 147 -3.57 0.29 -9.03
N LEU A 148 -2.50 0.73 -9.70
CA LEU A 148 -1.72 1.89 -9.28
C LEU A 148 -2.60 3.14 -9.34
N GLN A 149 -2.60 3.93 -8.27
CA GLN A 149 -3.42 5.14 -8.10
C GLN A 149 -2.58 6.36 -7.73
N GLY A 150 -1.36 6.17 -7.24
CA GLY A 150 -0.48 7.26 -6.88
C GLY A 150 0.96 6.81 -6.71
N ALA A 151 1.86 7.77 -6.79
CA ALA A 151 3.26 7.61 -6.46
C ALA A 151 3.71 8.83 -5.65
N SER A 152 4.60 8.62 -4.68
CA SER A 152 5.23 9.67 -3.88
C SER A 152 6.66 9.27 -3.62
N ASP A 153 7.59 10.20 -3.71
CA ASP A 153 8.95 10.02 -3.22
C ASP A 153 9.57 11.40 -2.96
N PRO A 154 10.66 11.50 -2.17
CA PRO A 154 11.28 12.78 -1.85
C PRO A 154 11.65 13.65 -3.06
N PHE A 155 12.02 13.05 -4.19
CA PHE A 155 12.34 13.75 -5.43
C PHE A 155 11.08 14.27 -6.15
N LEU A 156 9.94 13.62 -6.02
CA LEU A 156 8.66 14.11 -6.57
C LEU A 156 7.99 15.13 -5.63
N GLU A 157 8.11 14.96 -4.31
CA GLU A 157 7.50 15.86 -3.31
C GLU A 157 8.05 17.30 -3.42
N GLN A 158 9.34 17.46 -3.77
CA GLN A 158 9.90 18.80 -4.07
C GLN A 158 9.27 19.47 -5.30
N LEU A 159 8.64 18.71 -6.20
CA LEU A 159 7.96 19.23 -7.39
C LEU A 159 6.58 19.82 -7.05
N GLU A 160 5.97 19.35 -5.95
CA GLU A 160 4.69 19.85 -5.45
C GLU A 160 4.79 21.19 -4.71
N GLN A 161 6.00 21.57 -4.27
CA GLN A 161 6.20 22.83 -3.55
C GLN A 161 5.90 24.03 -4.45
N LYS A 162 5.15 25.00 -3.89
CA LYS A 162 4.91 26.28 -4.56
C LYS A 162 6.23 27.00 -4.75
N ILE A 163 6.44 27.47 -5.96
CA ILE A 163 7.59 28.30 -6.34
C ILE A 163 7.11 29.67 -6.78
N GLU A 164 8.03 30.63 -6.76
CA GLU A 164 7.75 31.98 -7.23
C GLU A 164 7.34 31.95 -8.71
N GLY A 165 6.19 32.56 -8.99
CA GLY A 165 5.64 32.69 -10.34
C GLY A 165 6.41 33.74 -11.15
N ARG A 166 6.65 33.45 -12.41
CA ARG A 166 7.31 34.32 -13.38
C ARG A 166 6.43 34.51 -14.60
N GLY A 167 6.48 35.71 -15.17
CA GLY A 167 5.78 36.06 -16.40
C GLY A 167 6.74 36.03 -17.59
N ILE A 168 6.22 35.64 -18.74
CA ILE A 168 6.89 35.86 -20.02
C ILE A 168 6.28 37.14 -20.61
N VAL A 169 7.13 38.10 -21.02
CA VAL A 169 6.64 39.33 -21.67
C VAL A 169 5.90 39.00 -22.98
N PRO A 170 4.78 39.69 -23.30
CA PRO A 170 3.93 39.29 -24.42
C PRO A 170 4.65 39.23 -25.78
N ASN A 171 5.58 40.14 -26.05
CA ASN A 171 6.33 40.19 -27.32
C ASN A 171 7.49 39.18 -27.39
N ALA A 172 7.71 38.35 -26.37
CA ALA A 172 8.77 37.33 -26.39
C ALA A 172 8.63 36.34 -27.57
N HIS A 173 7.41 36.13 -28.07
CA HIS A 173 7.15 35.31 -29.25
C HIS A 173 7.87 35.82 -30.52
N GLU A 174 8.11 37.13 -30.64
CA GLU A 174 8.86 37.73 -31.76
C GLU A 174 10.34 37.33 -31.78
N THR A 175 10.86 36.88 -30.62
CA THR A 175 12.25 36.41 -30.45
C THR A 175 12.32 34.91 -30.21
N ASN A 176 11.26 34.16 -30.56
CA ASN A 176 11.14 32.73 -30.30
C ASN A 176 11.39 32.36 -28.83
N PHE A 177 10.97 33.23 -27.90
CA PHE A 177 11.11 33.02 -26.45
C PHE A 177 12.58 32.86 -25.98
N LEU A 178 13.53 33.58 -26.58
CA LEU A 178 14.94 33.53 -26.21
C LEU A 178 15.19 33.82 -24.72
N SER A 179 14.44 34.74 -24.11
CA SER A 179 14.53 35.05 -22.68
C SER A 179 14.16 33.85 -21.80
N LEU A 180 13.09 33.13 -22.15
CA LEU A 180 12.70 31.88 -21.46
C LEU A 180 13.82 30.85 -21.58
N SER A 181 14.36 30.65 -22.79
CA SER A 181 15.47 29.71 -23.00
C SER A 181 16.67 30.05 -22.10
N ASN A 182 17.07 31.32 -22.05
CA ASN A 182 18.18 31.76 -21.20
C ASN A 182 17.92 31.52 -19.71
N GLU A 183 16.70 31.80 -19.23
CA GLU A 183 16.33 31.57 -17.83
C GLU A 183 16.30 30.07 -17.47
N LEU A 184 15.80 29.21 -18.37
CA LEU A 184 15.82 27.76 -18.16
C LEU A 184 17.27 27.22 -18.11
N HIS A 185 18.16 27.70 -18.99
CA HIS A 185 19.59 27.35 -18.94
C HIS A 185 20.28 27.86 -17.67
N ALA A 186 19.83 28.99 -17.12
CA ALA A 186 20.29 29.50 -15.83
C ALA A 186 19.73 28.72 -14.62
N GLY A 187 18.92 27.66 -14.86
CA GLY A 187 18.39 26.79 -13.82
C GLY A 187 17.05 27.23 -13.23
N ILE A 188 16.39 28.23 -13.83
CA ILE A 188 15.03 28.60 -13.42
C ILE A 188 14.08 27.45 -13.75
N PRO A 189 13.34 26.89 -12.79
CA PRO A 189 12.41 25.79 -13.06
C PRO A 189 11.30 26.22 -14.01
N LEU A 190 11.00 25.40 -15.03
CA LEU A 190 9.93 25.69 -15.99
C LEU A 190 8.55 25.91 -15.31
N ARG A 191 8.31 25.22 -14.20
CA ARG A 191 7.10 25.39 -13.38
C ARG A 191 6.90 26.83 -12.88
N SER A 192 7.94 27.68 -12.82
CA SER A 192 7.79 29.08 -12.43
C SER A 192 6.90 29.85 -13.41
N TYR A 193 6.80 29.40 -14.67
CA TYR A 193 5.96 30.04 -15.69
C TYR A 193 4.57 29.42 -15.82
N THR A 194 4.17 28.59 -14.85
CA THR A 194 2.82 28.03 -14.81
C THR A 194 1.88 28.91 -13.98
N ASP A 195 0.60 28.89 -14.30
CA ASP A 195 -0.41 29.57 -13.49
C ASP A 195 -0.56 28.89 -12.11
N SER A 196 -1.01 29.65 -11.12
CA SER A 196 -1.48 29.22 -9.80
C SER A 196 -2.45 28.03 -9.80
N THR A 197 -3.14 27.76 -10.90
CA THR A 197 -4.02 26.59 -11.08
C THR A 197 -3.27 25.31 -11.45
N PHE A 198 -1.99 25.39 -11.85
CA PHE A 198 -1.18 24.22 -12.17
C PHE A 198 -1.10 23.27 -10.97
N ARG A 199 -1.28 21.98 -11.24
CA ARG A 199 -1.16 20.90 -10.26
C ARG A 199 -0.19 19.88 -10.80
N PHE A 200 0.84 19.61 -10.03
CA PHE A 200 1.77 18.55 -10.32
C PHE A 200 1.07 17.19 -10.13
N ASP A 201 1.14 16.32 -11.13
CA ASP A 201 0.62 14.96 -11.05
C ASP A 201 1.79 13.98 -10.85
N ALA A 202 2.03 13.60 -9.60
CA ALA A 202 3.15 12.76 -9.21
C ALA A 202 3.12 11.38 -9.88
N LEU A 203 1.92 10.82 -10.12
CA LEU A 203 1.77 9.53 -10.79
C LEU A 203 2.24 9.61 -12.25
N SER A 204 1.81 10.61 -13.02
CA SER A 204 2.25 10.79 -14.41
C SER A 204 3.76 11.01 -14.49
N ALA A 205 4.33 11.81 -13.58
CA ALA A 205 5.78 12.03 -13.53
C ALA A 205 6.55 10.74 -13.22
N PHE A 206 6.06 9.94 -12.26
CA PHE A 206 6.64 8.65 -11.92
C PHE A 206 6.57 7.67 -13.09
N ILE A 207 5.39 7.53 -13.74
CA ILE A 207 5.22 6.68 -14.93
C ILE A 207 6.16 7.10 -16.04
N PHE A 208 6.22 8.41 -16.35
CA PHE A 208 7.14 8.93 -17.36
C PHE A 208 8.59 8.58 -17.05
N ALA A 209 9.01 8.72 -15.79
CA ALA A 209 10.37 8.45 -15.37
C ALA A 209 10.71 6.94 -15.40
N VAL A 210 9.76 6.06 -15.07
CA VAL A 210 9.92 4.60 -15.22
C VAL A 210 9.98 4.20 -16.71
N ASP A 211 9.01 4.63 -17.51
CA ASP A 211 8.90 4.25 -18.93
C ASP A 211 10.08 4.80 -19.76
N SER A 212 10.58 5.97 -19.38
CA SER A 212 11.77 6.59 -19.98
C SER A 212 13.09 6.05 -19.42
N ARG A 213 13.05 5.06 -18.51
CA ARG A 213 14.22 4.46 -17.84
C ARG A 213 15.10 5.46 -17.08
N LEU A 214 14.50 6.55 -16.61
CA LEU A 214 15.15 7.52 -15.71
C LEU A 214 15.21 6.99 -14.28
N ILE A 215 14.32 6.04 -13.96
CA ILE A 215 14.29 5.32 -12.69
C ILE A 215 14.62 3.85 -12.94
N LYS A 216 15.47 3.30 -12.07
CA LYS A 216 15.61 1.86 -11.91
C LYS A 216 14.85 1.41 -10.66
N PHE A 217 13.90 0.50 -10.85
CA PHE A 217 13.17 -0.12 -9.75
C PHE A 217 13.98 -1.32 -9.21
N ASN A 218 14.31 -1.31 -7.91
CA ASN A 218 15.16 -2.34 -7.31
C ASN A 218 14.32 -3.40 -6.59
N GLU A 219 13.86 -3.10 -5.37
CA GLU A 219 13.09 -4.03 -4.54
C GLU A 219 12.03 -3.31 -3.71
N CYS A 220 10.98 -4.04 -3.36
CA CYS A 220 9.98 -3.58 -2.40
C CYS A 220 10.49 -3.88 -0.98
N GLU A 221 10.66 -2.82 -0.19
CA GLU A 221 11.14 -2.90 1.19
C GLU A 221 10.01 -3.19 2.17
N ARG A 222 8.86 -2.53 1.98
CA ARG A 222 7.73 -2.62 2.91
C ARG A 222 6.40 -2.52 2.19
N VAL A 223 5.41 -3.24 2.73
CA VAL A 223 4.02 -3.20 2.29
C VAL A 223 3.14 -2.84 3.47
N THR A 224 2.35 -1.78 3.30
CA THR A 224 1.37 -1.28 4.26
C THR A 224 -0.01 -1.38 3.64
N VAL A 225 -0.96 -2.04 4.29
CA VAL A 225 -2.34 -2.19 3.81
C VAL A 225 -3.28 -1.33 4.64
N PHE A 226 -4.22 -0.65 3.98
CA PHE A 226 -5.26 0.13 4.63
C PHE A 226 -6.63 -0.44 4.30
N LEU A 227 -7.39 -0.78 5.35
CA LEU A 227 -8.76 -1.27 5.25
C LEU A 227 -9.73 -0.19 5.69
N THR A 228 -10.67 0.19 4.81
CA THR A 228 -11.65 1.26 5.05
C THR A 228 -13.09 0.76 5.16
N GLY A 229 -13.29 -0.57 5.23
CA GLY A 229 -14.62 -1.19 5.23
C GLY A 229 -15.45 -0.96 6.49
N ILE A 230 -14.90 -0.31 7.52
CA ILE A 230 -15.61 0.09 8.75
C ILE A 230 -15.80 1.60 8.72
N LYS A 231 -17.05 2.06 8.59
CA LYS A 231 -17.37 3.48 8.48
C LYS A 231 -16.77 4.28 9.66
N GLY A 232 -16.06 5.35 9.33
CA GLY A 232 -15.43 6.25 10.30
C GLY A 232 -14.06 5.77 10.80
N TRP A 233 -13.56 4.64 10.28
CA TRP A 233 -12.30 4.06 10.70
C TRP A 233 -11.45 3.61 9.50
N VAL A 234 -10.14 3.76 9.63
CA VAL A 234 -9.16 3.12 8.76
C VAL A 234 -8.23 2.27 9.61
N MET A 235 -8.13 0.98 9.27
CA MET A 235 -7.16 0.08 9.87
C MET A 235 -5.89 0.06 9.02
N LYS A 236 -4.75 0.42 9.62
CA LYS A 236 -3.43 0.21 9.04
C LYS A 236 -2.93 -1.16 9.45
N LEU A 237 -2.57 -1.98 8.46
CA LEU A 237 -1.95 -3.29 8.64
C LEU A 237 -0.54 -3.29 8.09
N GLU A 238 0.36 -3.91 8.84
CA GLU A 238 1.75 -4.15 8.44
C GLU A 238 2.12 -5.61 8.73
N ASP A 239 3.13 -6.12 8.03
CA ASP A 239 3.64 -7.46 8.23
C ASP A 239 4.82 -7.47 9.21
N PHE A 240 4.64 -8.10 10.37
CA PHE A 240 5.66 -8.18 11.42
C PHE A 240 6.24 -9.59 11.47
N THR A 241 7.55 -9.75 11.27
CA THR A 241 8.23 -11.05 11.40
C THR A 241 8.99 -11.11 12.73
N ARG A 242 8.57 -12.00 13.64
CA ARG A 242 9.22 -12.18 14.96
C ARG A 242 9.03 -13.58 15.52
N GLU A 243 9.87 -13.96 16.48
CA GLU A 243 9.89 -15.30 17.07
C GLU A 243 8.84 -15.55 18.15
N LYS A 244 8.41 -14.50 18.86
CA LYS A 244 7.49 -14.57 20.00
C LYS A 244 6.30 -13.61 19.82
N GLY A 245 5.18 -13.92 20.48
CA GLY A 245 3.94 -13.16 20.36
C GLY A 245 3.22 -13.38 19.02
N ASN A 246 2.28 -12.50 18.69
CA ASN A 246 1.59 -12.56 17.41
C ASN A 246 2.47 -12.01 16.28
N THR A 247 2.41 -12.58 15.09
CA THR A 247 3.29 -12.24 13.96
C THR A 247 2.50 -12.31 12.65
N GLY A 248 3.03 -11.79 11.56
CA GLY A 248 2.33 -11.69 10.29
C GLY A 248 1.61 -10.35 10.13
N TRP A 249 0.52 -10.37 9.37
CA TRP A 249 -0.33 -9.19 9.12
C TRP A 249 -1.13 -8.80 10.37
N LEU A 250 -0.75 -7.70 10.99
CA LEU A 250 -1.37 -7.21 12.23
C LEU A 250 -1.80 -5.74 12.09
N ILE A 251 -2.82 -5.35 12.85
CA ILE A 251 -3.22 -3.96 13.02
C ILE A 251 -2.07 -3.22 13.70
N SER A 252 -1.42 -2.36 12.94
CA SER A 252 -0.35 -1.50 13.43
C SER A 252 -0.85 -0.11 13.79
N ASP A 253 -1.96 0.35 13.21
CA ASP A 253 -2.62 1.58 13.63
C ASP A 253 -4.12 1.65 13.33
N LEU A 254 -4.80 2.54 14.05
CA LEU A 254 -6.22 2.85 13.88
C LEU A 254 -6.39 4.37 13.72
N MET A 255 -7.02 4.78 12.64
CA MET A 255 -7.32 6.18 12.35
C MET A 255 -8.83 6.41 12.35
N GLU A 256 -9.29 7.40 13.12
CA GLU A 256 -10.67 7.88 13.06
C GLU A 256 -10.80 8.91 11.94
N VAL A 257 -11.74 8.70 11.03
CA VAL A 257 -11.98 9.56 9.86
C VAL A 257 -13.43 10.02 9.82
N LYS A 258 -13.66 11.29 9.44
CA LYS A 258 -15.02 11.83 9.29
C LYS A 258 -15.58 11.63 7.87
N GLU A 259 -14.68 11.56 6.90
CA GLU A 259 -14.98 11.48 5.47
C GLU A 259 -14.27 10.27 4.87
N GLU A 260 -14.58 9.97 3.61
CA GLU A 260 -13.89 8.91 2.87
C GLU A 260 -12.37 9.16 2.85
N PRO A 261 -11.56 8.13 3.17
CA PRO A 261 -10.10 8.27 3.22
C PRO A 261 -9.51 8.75 1.90
N SER A 262 -8.68 9.78 1.94
CA SER A 262 -7.98 10.30 0.76
C SER A 262 -6.61 9.64 0.59
N SER A 263 -6.08 9.62 -0.64
CA SER A 263 -4.70 9.19 -0.90
C SER A 263 -3.67 9.91 -0.03
N LYS A 264 -3.90 11.20 0.23
CA LYS A 264 -3.06 12.04 1.10
C LYS A 264 -3.01 11.49 2.53
N LEU A 265 -4.14 11.07 3.09
CA LEU A 265 -4.18 10.45 4.41
C LEU A 265 -3.31 9.19 4.45
N MET A 266 -3.39 8.34 3.43
CA MET A 266 -2.62 7.10 3.37
C MET A 266 -1.11 7.37 3.29
N PHE A 267 -0.68 8.29 2.41
CA PHE A 267 0.73 8.66 2.30
C PHE A 267 1.29 9.27 3.60
N GLN A 268 0.49 10.03 4.35
CA GLN A 268 0.91 10.58 5.64
C GLN A 268 1.08 9.53 6.74
N ASN A 269 0.43 8.38 6.62
CA ASN A 269 0.41 7.32 7.64
C ASN A 269 1.07 6.01 7.15
N ARG A 270 1.89 6.07 6.10
CA ARG A 270 2.57 4.91 5.50
C ARG A 270 3.57 4.23 6.43
#